data_AF-A0A2N1XK87-F1
#
_entry.id   AF-A0A2N1XK87-F1
#
_cell.length_a   1.000
_cell.length_b   1.000
_cell.length_c   1.000
_cell.angle_alpha   90.00
_cell.angle_beta   90.00
_cell.angle_gamma   90.00
#
_symmetry.space_group_name_H-M   'P 1'
#
loop_
_entity.id
_entity.type
_entity.pdbx_description
1 polymer ?
#
loop_
_entity_poly.entity_id
_entity_poly.type
_entity_poly.pdbx_seq_one_letter_code
_entity_poly.pdbx_strand_id
1 'polypeptide(L)'
;MKKRDVVKVRVARSEDAAAMAAVARAAYAAWPAANIANERNFALQISAFPNGQFVAVSGALVVGYATSLIVQIDDHSPWYNHAEMTGFGTFSTHDPAGNSLYGADIAVHPDWQGKGVAQLLYQARRTLMKRHNLSQVVAGGRIPGYAAYRGKLTAKEYVQKVEDGELRDAALNTHLRAGYRVQGVHYGYLEDQESLGYATHLVMPNPDSQPRKRLIAGAPIRRTARHVRVCATQYDQRRIASFEDFAEQIEYFASTAASYDSHLLVFPEYVTAQLFSTFERGITLLESVAQLAALEERLDSLFRDIAMRYGLYLAGGSTPVRNNGGMRNSAHLYTPSGGIYTQEKLHITPAEREYWGIAPGEGIRVFETPIGRIAIVICYDIEFPELTRMLVEHGVDILLCPFATDERKSYLRVRYCAQARAVENMVYVVLSGNVGGLSRSPSMFINFGQAAICTPSDFAFPMNGVAAEGIVNTQTVVIADLDLGALDIQRQSASVRPLLDRRHDLYELRTKVPVEHIVVV
;
A
#
# COMPACT_ATOMS: atom_id res chain seq x y z
N MET A 1 18.69 -49.43 8.25
CA MET A 1 19.07 -48.04 7.88
C MET A 1 17.78 -47.24 7.69
N LYS A 2 17.48 -46.26 8.55
CA LYS A 2 16.35 -45.33 8.31
C LYS A 2 16.66 -44.51 7.06
N LYS A 3 15.74 -44.47 6.08
CA LYS A 3 15.82 -43.56 4.92
C LYS A 3 16.04 -42.15 5.48
N ARG A 4 17.13 -41.47 5.09
CA ARG A 4 17.29 -40.04 5.38
C ARG A 4 16.19 -39.32 4.62
N ASP A 5 15.33 -38.62 5.33
CA ASP A 5 14.32 -37.78 4.71
C ASP A 5 15.00 -36.70 3.85
N VAL A 6 14.69 -36.69 2.57
CA VAL A 6 15.33 -35.78 1.60
C VAL A 6 14.71 -34.40 1.74
N VAL A 7 15.47 -33.45 2.30
CA VAL A 7 15.06 -32.05 2.42
C VAL A 7 15.41 -31.31 1.12
N LYS A 8 14.45 -30.56 0.58
CA LYS A 8 14.64 -29.68 -0.59
C LYS A 8 14.30 -28.24 -0.22
N VAL A 9 15.00 -27.28 -0.80
CA VAL A 9 14.67 -25.85 -0.67
C VAL A 9 13.99 -25.38 -1.95
N ARG A 10 12.90 -24.63 -1.80
CA ARG A 10 12.18 -23.98 -2.90
C ARG A 10 11.73 -22.57 -2.49
N VAL A 11 11.36 -21.77 -3.47
CA VAL A 11 10.68 -20.49 -3.23
C VAL A 11 9.35 -20.76 -2.51
N ALA A 12 9.03 -19.93 -1.53
CA ALA A 12 7.78 -19.99 -0.78
C ALA A 12 6.61 -19.53 -1.66
N ARG A 13 5.44 -20.09 -1.42
CA ARG A 13 4.17 -19.73 -2.05
C ARG A 13 3.24 -19.16 -0.97
N SER A 14 2.21 -18.42 -1.37
CA SER A 14 1.26 -17.83 -0.41
C SER A 14 0.64 -18.87 0.53
N GLU A 15 0.41 -20.10 0.05
CA GLU A 15 -0.08 -21.25 0.83
C GLU A 15 0.89 -21.74 1.93
N ASP A 16 2.18 -21.39 1.85
CA ASP A 16 3.18 -21.78 2.85
C ASP A 16 3.18 -20.87 4.09
N ALA A 17 2.52 -19.71 4.06
CA ALA A 17 2.58 -18.70 5.12
C ALA A 17 2.19 -19.25 6.50
N ALA A 18 1.12 -20.05 6.55
CA ALA A 18 0.68 -20.71 7.78
C ALA A 18 1.73 -21.70 8.33
N ALA A 19 2.37 -22.47 7.43
CA ALA A 19 3.39 -23.44 7.81
C ALA A 19 4.71 -22.76 8.24
N MET A 20 5.09 -21.66 7.61
CA MET A 20 6.21 -20.82 8.04
C MET A 20 5.97 -20.26 9.45
N ALA A 21 4.76 -19.76 9.73
CA ALA A 21 4.38 -19.29 11.06
C ALA A 21 4.43 -20.41 12.12
N ALA A 22 4.06 -21.64 11.76
CA ALA A 22 4.19 -22.79 12.65
C ALA A 22 5.66 -23.12 12.97
N VAL A 23 6.54 -23.09 11.96
CA VAL A 23 7.99 -23.28 12.17
C VAL A 23 8.58 -22.16 13.04
N ALA A 24 8.19 -20.91 12.81
CA ALA A 24 8.66 -19.76 13.59
C ALA A 24 8.29 -19.90 15.07
N ARG A 25 7.04 -20.25 15.36
CA ARG A 25 6.57 -20.51 16.75
C ARG A 25 7.33 -21.64 17.42
N ALA A 26 7.62 -22.73 16.69
CA ALA A 26 8.37 -23.86 17.23
C ALA A 26 9.84 -23.52 17.48
N ALA A 27 10.48 -22.79 16.55
CA ALA A 27 11.89 -22.41 16.65
C ALA A 27 12.16 -21.33 17.71
N TYR A 28 11.19 -20.43 17.91
CA TYR A 28 11.29 -19.29 18.83
C TYR A 28 10.34 -19.42 20.02
N ALA A 29 10.10 -20.64 20.51
CA ALA A 29 9.15 -20.90 21.61
C ALA A 29 9.48 -20.13 22.91
N ALA A 30 10.72 -19.67 23.09
CA ALA A 30 11.15 -18.84 24.23
C ALA A 30 10.82 -17.34 24.07
N TRP A 31 10.40 -16.88 22.89
CA TRP A 31 10.07 -15.48 22.62
C TRP A 31 8.62 -15.16 22.98
N PRO A 32 8.31 -13.89 23.33
CA PRO A 32 6.93 -13.43 23.40
C PRO A 32 6.23 -13.67 22.05
N ALA A 33 5.02 -14.23 22.07
CA ALA A 33 4.29 -14.56 20.85
C ALA A 33 4.06 -13.34 19.92
N ALA A 34 3.99 -12.14 20.49
CA ALA A 34 3.87 -10.88 19.75
C ALA A 34 5.12 -10.54 18.90
N ASN A 35 6.28 -11.09 19.25
CA ASN A 35 7.56 -10.83 18.57
C ASN A 35 7.88 -11.91 17.51
N ILE A 36 7.01 -12.92 17.36
CA ILE A 36 7.17 -13.99 16.37
C ILE A 36 6.27 -13.68 15.18
N ALA A 37 6.83 -13.67 13.97
CA ALA A 37 6.08 -13.45 12.74
C ALA A 37 4.91 -14.45 12.61
N ASN A 38 3.72 -13.93 12.34
CA ASN A 38 2.51 -14.72 12.14
C ASN A 38 2.25 -14.98 10.64
N GLU A 39 1.16 -15.69 10.33
CA GLU A 39 0.78 -16.02 8.95
C GLU A 39 0.58 -14.77 8.08
N ARG A 40 -0.03 -13.71 8.62
CA ARG A 40 -0.20 -12.44 7.91
C ARG A 40 1.15 -11.80 7.59
N ASN A 41 2.10 -11.80 8.53
CA ASN A 41 3.45 -11.28 8.26
C ASN A 41 4.12 -12.05 7.12
N PHE A 42 4.09 -13.39 7.14
CA PHE A 42 4.69 -14.18 6.06
C PHE A 42 3.96 -13.98 4.72
N ALA A 43 2.64 -13.85 4.71
CA ALA A 43 1.89 -13.53 3.49
C ALA A 43 2.30 -12.19 2.89
N LEU A 44 2.49 -11.15 3.73
CA LEU A 44 3.01 -9.85 3.30
C LEU A 44 4.44 -9.95 2.76
N GLN A 45 5.33 -10.67 3.44
CA GLN A 45 6.72 -10.88 3.00
C GLN A 45 6.80 -11.61 1.65
N ILE A 46 5.97 -12.65 1.47
CA ILE A 46 5.86 -13.40 0.22
C ILE A 46 5.32 -12.49 -0.89
N SER A 47 4.32 -11.65 -0.59
CA SER A 47 3.77 -10.69 -1.55
C SER A 47 4.80 -9.61 -1.94
N ALA A 48 5.54 -9.08 -0.97
CA ALA A 48 6.51 -8.00 -1.18
C ALA A 48 7.72 -8.45 -2.00
N PHE A 49 8.28 -9.64 -1.70
CA PHE A 49 9.39 -10.19 -2.48
C PHE A 49 9.28 -11.72 -2.62
N PRO A 50 8.46 -12.22 -3.57
CA PRO A 50 8.18 -13.65 -3.71
C PRO A 50 9.45 -14.49 -3.85
N ASN A 51 10.37 -14.05 -4.71
CA ASN A 51 11.64 -14.76 -4.97
C ASN A 51 12.65 -14.67 -3.81
N GLY A 52 12.37 -13.82 -2.80
CA GLY A 52 13.20 -13.64 -1.61
C GLY A 52 12.93 -14.58 -0.47
N GLN A 53 11.80 -15.30 -0.53
CA GLN A 53 11.32 -16.15 0.55
C GLN A 53 11.53 -17.61 0.19
N PHE A 54 12.23 -18.35 1.04
CA PHE A 54 12.53 -19.75 0.83
C PHE A 54 11.94 -20.61 1.95
N VAL A 55 11.44 -21.78 1.57
CA VAL A 55 11.06 -22.86 2.49
C VAL A 55 11.89 -24.10 2.23
N ALA A 56 12.31 -24.75 3.32
CA ALA A 56 12.86 -26.08 3.30
C ALA A 56 11.73 -27.07 3.56
N VAL A 57 11.56 -28.04 2.66
CA VAL A 57 10.47 -29.02 2.72
C VAL A 57 11.00 -30.44 2.79
N SER A 58 10.33 -31.27 3.59
CA SER A 58 10.49 -32.72 3.60
C SER A 58 9.15 -33.38 3.30
N GLY A 59 9.01 -33.93 2.09
CA GLY A 59 7.70 -34.30 1.55
C GLY A 59 6.80 -33.06 1.39
N ALA A 60 5.64 -33.07 2.05
CA ALA A 60 4.71 -31.94 2.09
C ALA A 60 4.93 -31.00 3.29
N LEU A 61 5.81 -31.37 4.23
CA LEU A 61 6.02 -30.61 5.46
C LEU A 61 7.07 -29.51 5.26
N VAL A 62 6.74 -28.28 5.64
CA VAL A 62 7.72 -27.20 5.78
C VAL A 62 8.48 -27.39 7.10
N VAL A 63 9.79 -27.53 7.02
CA VAL A 63 10.69 -27.85 8.15
C VAL A 63 11.66 -26.72 8.49
N GLY A 64 11.68 -25.66 7.67
CA GLY A 64 12.52 -24.48 7.85
C GLY A 64 12.15 -23.41 6.84
N TYR A 65 12.55 -22.17 7.11
CA TYR A 65 12.39 -21.06 6.17
C TYR A 65 13.55 -20.07 6.27
N ALA A 66 13.69 -19.27 5.22
CA ALA A 66 14.58 -18.12 5.21
C ALA A 66 13.90 -16.97 4.47
N THR A 67 13.79 -15.82 5.12
CA THR A 67 13.17 -14.62 4.56
C THR A 67 14.22 -13.57 4.28
N SER A 68 14.06 -12.86 3.16
CA SER A 68 15.03 -11.87 2.71
C SER A 68 14.33 -10.75 1.94
N LEU A 69 14.94 -9.57 1.90
CA LEU A 69 14.53 -8.45 1.06
C LEU A 69 15.75 -7.69 0.54
N ILE A 70 15.66 -7.13 -0.65
CA ILE A 70 16.68 -6.21 -1.18
C ILE A 70 16.44 -4.83 -0.56
N VAL A 71 17.52 -4.15 -0.18
CA VAL A 71 17.53 -2.86 0.50
C VAL A 71 18.68 -2.00 -0.02
N GLN A 72 18.55 -0.69 0.08
CA GLN A 72 19.64 0.24 -0.13
C GLN A 72 20.37 0.48 1.20
N ILE A 73 21.65 0.15 1.27
CA ILE A 73 22.52 0.42 2.42
C ILE A 73 23.61 1.37 1.96
N ASP A 74 23.68 2.54 2.59
CA ASP A 74 24.71 3.54 2.31
C ASP A 74 25.97 3.23 3.12
N ASP A 75 27.14 3.40 2.51
CA ASP A 75 28.45 3.08 3.10
C ASP A 75 28.79 3.91 4.36
N HIS A 76 28.00 4.95 4.64
CA HIS A 76 28.19 5.87 5.77
C HIS A 76 27.08 5.80 6.83
N SER A 77 26.08 4.93 6.66
CA SER A 77 24.98 4.82 7.62
C SER A 77 25.43 4.09 8.89
N PRO A 78 25.09 4.59 10.10
CA PRO A 78 25.59 4.04 11.37
C PRO A 78 25.10 2.63 11.70
N TRP A 79 24.06 2.13 11.01
CA TRP A 79 23.38 0.82 11.06
C TRP A 79 21.87 0.97 11.36
N TYR A 80 21.04 0.03 10.89
CA TYR A 80 19.57 0.04 11.03
C TYR A 80 19.07 -1.18 11.78
N ASN A 81 18.10 -1.00 12.70
CA ASN A 81 17.52 -2.10 13.47
C ASN A 81 16.62 -3.03 12.63
N HIS A 82 16.28 -4.19 13.19
CA HIS A 82 15.51 -5.20 12.45
C HIS A 82 14.16 -4.68 11.96
N ALA A 83 13.46 -3.92 12.80
CA ALA A 83 12.16 -3.35 12.47
C ALA A 83 12.26 -2.31 11.34
N GLU A 84 13.25 -1.42 11.39
CA GLU A 84 13.53 -0.43 10.34
C GLU A 84 13.87 -1.10 9.02
N MET A 85 14.72 -2.14 9.04
CA MET A 85 15.14 -2.81 7.81
C MET A 85 14.03 -3.63 7.17
N THR A 86 13.10 -4.17 7.96
CA THR A 86 12.05 -5.07 7.48
C THR A 86 10.68 -4.40 7.34
N GLY A 87 10.54 -3.12 7.68
CA GLY A 87 9.22 -2.48 7.77
C GLY A 87 8.33 -3.19 8.79
N PHE A 88 8.85 -3.44 9.99
CA PHE A 88 8.19 -4.21 11.06
C PHE A 88 7.71 -5.59 10.59
N GLY A 89 8.56 -6.30 9.83
CA GLY A 89 8.26 -7.64 9.33
C GLY A 89 7.26 -7.73 8.19
N THR A 90 6.83 -6.60 7.59
CA THR A 90 5.95 -6.58 6.41
C THR A 90 6.71 -6.62 5.08
N PHE A 91 7.99 -6.25 5.11
CA PHE A 91 8.87 -6.01 3.96
C PHE A 91 8.43 -4.83 3.08
N SER A 92 7.71 -3.86 3.63
CA SER A 92 7.41 -2.58 2.94
C SER A 92 8.66 -1.78 2.54
N THR A 93 9.81 -2.08 3.13
CA THR A 93 11.11 -1.49 2.85
C THR A 93 11.89 -2.19 1.73
N HIS A 94 11.32 -3.22 1.11
CA HIS A 94 11.96 -3.91 0.00
C HIS A 94 12.15 -2.96 -1.19
N ASP A 95 13.42 -2.72 -1.56
CA ASP A 95 13.80 -1.97 -2.75
C ASP A 95 14.57 -2.87 -3.72
N PRO A 96 13.97 -3.30 -4.85
CA PRO A 96 14.67 -4.08 -5.87
C PRO A 96 15.86 -3.37 -6.51
N ALA A 97 15.88 -2.03 -6.44
CA ALA A 97 17.02 -1.22 -6.85
C ALA A 97 18.03 -0.99 -5.72
N GLY A 98 17.88 -1.65 -4.58
CA GLY A 98 18.83 -1.66 -3.49
C GLY A 98 20.12 -2.42 -3.83
N ASN A 99 21.20 -2.12 -3.11
CA ASN A 99 22.53 -2.68 -3.36
C ASN A 99 22.82 -3.97 -2.56
N SER A 100 22.03 -4.26 -1.53
CA SER A 100 22.31 -5.32 -0.55
C SER A 100 21.11 -6.22 -0.36
N LEU A 101 21.35 -7.51 -0.10
CA LEU A 101 20.33 -8.44 0.35
C LEU A 101 20.28 -8.41 1.88
N TYR A 102 19.16 -8.04 2.47
CA TYR A 102 18.96 -8.15 3.90
C TYR A 102 18.36 -9.52 4.26
N GLY A 103 19.07 -10.28 5.09
CA GLY A 103 18.59 -11.55 5.66
C GLY A 103 17.76 -11.30 6.90
N ALA A 104 16.45 -11.14 6.73
CA ALA A 104 15.54 -10.74 7.79
C ALA A 104 15.33 -11.81 8.86
N ASP A 105 15.13 -13.06 8.46
CA ASP A 105 14.96 -14.17 9.41
C ASP A 105 15.37 -15.52 8.77
N ILE A 106 15.77 -16.48 9.60
CA ILE A 106 16.03 -17.85 9.20
C ILE A 106 15.79 -18.79 10.39
N ALA A 107 14.83 -19.69 10.23
CA ALA A 107 14.47 -20.64 11.28
C ALA A 107 14.37 -22.06 10.74
N VAL A 108 14.67 -23.02 11.62
CA VAL A 108 14.53 -24.45 11.36
C VAL A 108 13.78 -25.06 12.52
N HIS A 109 12.76 -25.86 12.23
CA HIS A 109 11.97 -26.57 13.22
C HIS A 109 12.91 -27.38 14.15
N PRO A 110 12.70 -27.40 15.48
CA PRO A 110 13.60 -28.07 16.44
C PRO A 110 14.00 -29.50 16.05
N ASP A 111 13.03 -30.33 15.63
CA ASP A 111 13.26 -31.71 15.18
C ASP A 111 14.16 -31.86 13.93
N TRP A 112 14.42 -30.75 13.23
CA TRP A 112 15.20 -30.69 12.01
C TRP A 112 16.52 -29.92 12.15
N GLN A 113 16.79 -29.38 13.35
CA GLN A 113 18.06 -28.75 13.66
C GLN A 113 19.20 -29.78 13.65
N GLY A 114 20.41 -29.33 13.30
CA GLY A 114 21.58 -30.21 13.15
C GLY A 114 21.55 -31.15 11.92
N LYS A 115 20.47 -31.16 11.12
CA LYS A 115 20.33 -32.00 9.90
C LYS A 115 20.73 -31.29 8.60
N GLY A 116 21.42 -30.16 8.67
CA GLY A 116 21.90 -29.41 7.49
C GLY A 116 20.85 -28.50 6.81
N VAL A 117 19.62 -28.40 7.34
CA VAL A 117 18.55 -27.57 6.75
C VAL A 117 18.94 -26.09 6.63
N ALA A 118 19.51 -25.52 7.70
CA ALA A 118 19.97 -24.13 7.69
C ALA A 118 21.02 -23.86 6.61
N GLN A 119 21.92 -24.81 6.36
CA GLN A 119 22.95 -24.69 5.33
C GLN A 119 22.35 -24.60 3.93
N LEU A 120 21.32 -25.40 3.64
CA LEU A 120 20.59 -25.33 2.37
C LEU A 120 19.88 -23.97 2.18
N LEU A 121 19.29 -23.45 3.26
CA LEU A 121 18.62 -22.14 3.26
C LEU A 121 19.63 -20.98 3.04
N TYR A 122 20.78 -21.01 3.71
CA TYR A 122 21.86 -20.04 3.46
C TYR A 122 22.39 -20.12 2.02
N GLN A 123 22.50 -21.33 1.47
CA GLN A 123 22.91 -21.51 0.08
C GLN A 123 21.89 -20.91 -0.89
N ALA A 124 20.58 -21.08 -0.65
CA ALA A 124 19.54 -20.44 -1.44
C ALA A 124 19.63 -18.91 -1.38
N ARG A 125 19.82 -18.33 -0.19
CA ARG A 125 20.01 -16.88 -0.01
C ARG A 125 21.25 -16.36 -0.74
N ARG A 126 22.37 -17.08 -0.70
CA ARG A 126 23.59 -16.73 -1.44
C ARG A 126 23.39 -16.78 -2.95
N THR A 127 22.67 -17.79 -3.45
CA THR A 127 22.31 -17.88 -4.86
C THR A 127 21.43 -16.70 -5.28
N LEU A 128 20.49 -16.28 -4.43
CA LEU A 128 19.64 -15.12 -4.67
C LEU A 128 20.46 -13.82 -4.76
N MET A 129 21.37 -13.59 -3.82
CA MET A 129 22.29 -12.44 -3.84
C MET A 129 23.07 -12.37 -5.16
N LYS A 130 23.64 -13.50 -5.60
CA LYS A 130 24.38 -13.58 -6.87
C LYS A 130 23.48 -13.33 -8.08
N ARG A 131 22.28 -13.90 -8.08
CA ARG A 131 21.29 -13.73 -9.16
C ARG A 131 20.92 -12.26 -9.37
N HIS A 132 20.79 -11.50 -8.28
CA HIS A 132 20.47 -10.07 -8.33
C HIS A 132 21.72 -9.17 -8.43
N ASN A 133 22.93 -9.74 -8.56
CA ASN A 133 24.19 -8.99 -8.63
C ASN A 133 24.37 -7.99 -7.46
N LEU A 134 23.93 -8.36 -6.25
CA LEU A 134 24.01 -7.51 -5.05
C LEU A 134 25.43 -7.54 -4.48
N SER A 135 25.87 -6.46 -3.84
CA SER A 135 27.26 -6.35 -3.33
C SER A 135 27.51 -7.22 -2.10
N GLN A 136 26.46 -7.51 -1.33
CA GLN A 136 26.56 -8.22 -0.06
C GLN A 136 25.21 -8.76 0.43
N VAL A 137 25.27 -9.68 1.40
CA VAL A 137 24.17 -9.96 2.33
C VAL A 137 24.45 -9.32 3.67
N VAL A 138 23.48 -8.60 4.23
CA VAL A 138 23.54 -8.02 5.58
C VAL A 138 22.47 -8.66 6.46
N ALA A 139 22.79 -8.94 7.72
CA ALA A 139 21.83 -9.44 8.70
C ALA A 139 22.27 -9.04 10.11
N GLY A 140 21.37 -9.17 11.08
CA GLY A 140 21.76 -9.23 12.48
C GLY A 140 21.73 -10.66 13.01
N GLY A 141 22.77 -11.03 13.73
CA GLY A 141 22.89 -12.34 14.35
C GLY A 141 22.66 -12.27 15.85
N ARG A 142 21.79 -13.12 16.36
CA ARG A 142 21.61 -13.35 17.80
C ARG A 142 22.88 -13.95 18.42
N ILE A 143 23.06 -13.73 19.72
CA ILE A 143 24.14 -14.30 20.55
C ILE A 143 23.55 -14.87 21.86
N PRO A 144 22.66 -15.88 21.77
CA PRO A 144 21.88 -16.36 22.91
C PRO A 144 22.74 -16.94 24.05
N GLY A 145 23.99 -17.31 23.80
CA GLY A 145 24.90 -17.76 24.85
C GLY A 145 25.48 -16.64 25.73
N TYR A 146 25.33 -15.37 25.33
CA TYR A 146 25.95 -14.23 26.01
C TYR A 146 25.42 -14.02 27.45
N ALA A 147 24.15 -14.34 27.72
CA ALA A 147 23.57 -14.18 29.05
C ALA A 147 24.39 -14.87 30.17
N ALA A 148 25.03 -16.01 29.89
CA ALA A 148 25.86 -16.74 30.84
C ALA A 148 27.18 -16.04 31.21
N TYR A 149 27.57 -15.03 30.42
CA TYR A 149 28.82 -14.26 30.57
C TYR A 149 28.57 -12.82 31.02
N ARG A 150 27.32 -12.46 31.35
CA ARG A 150 26.96 -11.15 31.88
C ARG A 150 27.83 -10.80 33.10
N GLY A 151 28.45 -9.62 33.06
CA GLY A 151 29.34 -9.12 34.12
C GLY A 151 30.73 -9.75 34.14
N LYS A 152 31.02 -10.73 33.27
CA LYS A 152 32.36 -11.33 33.10
C LYS A 152 33.04 -10.82 31.83
N LEU A 153 32.26 -10.62 30.77
CA LEU A 153 32.69 -10.10 29.47
C LEU A 153 31.66 -9.08 28.99
N THR A 154 32.12 -8.08 28.25
CA THR A 154 31.25 -7.27 27.39
C THR A 154 30.77 -8.09 26.20
N ALA A 155 29.66 -7.69 25.56
CA ALA A 155 29.11 -8.39 24.40
C ALA A 155 30.13 -8.44 23.24
N LYS A 156 30.93 -7.38 23.08
CA LYS A 156 32.00 -7.31 22.08
C LYS A 156 33.12 -8.30 22.36
N GLU A 157 33.58 -8.40 23.62
CA GLU A 157 34.60 -9.38 24.01
C GLU A 157 34.11 -10.81 23.91
N TYR A 158 32.83 -11.05 24.25
CA TYR A 158 32.19 -12.36 24.07
C TYR A 158 32.20 -12.78 22.60
N VAL A 159 31.75 -11.90 21.71
CA VAL A 159 31.73 -12.15 20.26
C VAL A 159 33.13 -12.39 19.72
N GLN A 160 34.12 -11.57 20.12
CA GLN A 160 35.52 -11.75 19.72
C GLN A 160 36.04 -13.14 20.11
N LYS A 161 35.81 -13.58 21.35
CA LYS A 161 36.19 -14.92 21.80
C LYS A 161 35.49 -16.06 21.04
N VAL A 162 34.27 -15.83 20.55
CA VAL A 162 33.59 -16.80 19.67
C VAL A 162 34.20 -16.82 18.27
N GLU A 163 34.59 -15.66 17.74
CA GLU A 163 35.31 -15.56 16.45
C GLU A 163 36.70 -16.21 16.52
N ASP A 164 37.41 -16.05 17.64
CA ASP A 164 38.72 -16.64 17.90
C ASP A 164 38.65 -18.16 18.20
N GLY A 165 37.44 -18.70 18.38
CA GLY A 165 37.20 -20.11 18.67
C GLY A 165 37.41 -20.53 20.13
N GLU A 166 37.63 -19.59 21.03
CA GLU A 166 37.76 -19.83 22.47
C GLU A 166 36.40 -20.13 23.12
N LEU A 167 35.32 -19.53 22.61
CA LEU A 167 33.95 -19.75 23.04
C LEU A 167 33.09 -20.28 21.89
N ARG A 168 31.93 -20.83 22.25
CA ARG A 168 30.92 -21.29 21.28
C ARG A 168 29.57 -20.65 21.55
N ASP A 169 28.95 -20.16 20.49
CA ASP A 169 27.58 -19.69 20.46
C ASP A 169 26.86 -20.35 19.27
N ALA A 170 25.73 -21.00 19.53
CA ALA A 170 25.04 -21.81 18.53
C ALA A 170 24.57 -20.99 17.31
N ALA A 171 24.10 -19.76 17.53
CA ALA A 171 23.62 -18.89 16.47
C ALA A 171 24.78 -18.25 15.71
N LEU A 172 25.70 -17.59 16.42
CA LEU A 172 26.83 -16.90 15.81
C LEU A 172 27.74 -17.85 15.04
N ASN A 173 28.11 -19.01 15.60
CA ASN A 173 28.95 -19.97 14.88
C ASN A 173 28.26 -20.51 13.61
N THR A 174 26.92 -20.55 13.57
CA THR A 174 26.19 -20.93 12.36
C THR A 174 26.29 -19.85 11.28
N HIS A 175 26.21 -18.57 11.63
CA HIS A 175 26.44 -17.46 10.70
C HIS A 175 27.88 -17.44 10.17
N LEU A 176 28.87 -17.60 11.05
CA LEU A 176 30.30 -17.64 10.66
C LEU A 176 30.57 -18.78 9.67
N ARG A 177 30.05 -19.99 9.93
CA ARG A 177 30.18 -21.13 9.00
C ARG A 177 29.46 -20.90 7.66
N ALA A 178 28.40 -20.11 7.64
CA ALA A 178 27.70 -19.73 6.41
C ALA A 178 28.48 -18.72 5.55
N GLY A 179 29.51 -18.06 6.12
CA GLY A 179 30.38 -17.12 5.44
C GLY A 179 30.15 -15.65 5.81
N TYR A 180 29.38 -15.36 6.86
CA TYR A 180 29.28 -14.00 7.40
C TYR A 180 30.53 -13.61 8.18
N ARG A 181 30.81 -12.32 8.19
CA ARG A 181 31.81 -11.66 9.06
C ARG A 181 31.08 -10.72 10.01
N VAL A 182 31.56 -10.62 11.24
CA VAL A 182 31.04 -9.62 12.19
C VAL A 182 31.71 -8.27 11.88
N GLN A 183 30.89 -7.25 11.62
CA GLN A 183 31.36 -5.86 11.46
C GLN A 183 31.21 -5.04 12.75
N GLY A 184 30.30 -5.44 13.63
CA GLY A 184 30.02 -4.75 14.86
C GLY A 184 29.10 -5.53 15.79
N VAL A 185 28.96 -5.04 17.02
CA VAL A 185 28.01 -5.55 18.02
C VAL A 185 27.20 -4.37 18.52
N HIS A 186 25.88 -4.44 18.36
CA HIS A 186 24.96 -3.33 18.61
C HIS A 186 23.90 -3.73 19.64
N TYR A 187 23.55 -2.78 20.49
CA TYR A 187 22.41 -2.90 21.40
C TYR A 187 21.15 -2.34 20.73
N GLY A 188 19.99 -2.95 21.01
CA GLY A 188 18.69 -2.50 20.46
C GLY A 188 18.42 -2.98 19.03
N TYR A 189 19.08 -4.05 18.60
CA TYR A 189 18.87 -4.66 17.28
C TYR A 189 17.57 -5.45 17.18
N LEU A 190 17.34 -6.29 18.18
CA LEU A 190 16.15 -7.12 18.37
C LEU A 190 15.87 -7.14 19.88
N GLU A 191 14.60 -7.21 20.25
CA GLU A 191 14.21 -7.54 21.63
C GLU A 191 14.41 -9.03 21.87
N ASP A 192 15.62 -9.41 22.30
CA ASP A 192 15.97 -10.80 22.60
C ASP A 192 16.55 -10.90 24.01
N GLN A 193 15.80 -11.55 24.91
CA GLN A 193 16.22 -11.71 26.31
C GLN A 193 17.46 -12.60 26.44
N GLU A 194 17.59 -13.63 25.61
CA GLU A 194 18.75 -14.54 25.64
C GLU A 194 20.06 -13.81 25.24
N SER A 195 19.98 -12.88 24.28
CA SER A 195 21.11 -12.05 23.86
C SER A 195 21.26 -10.75 24.66
N LEU A 196 20.41 -10.51 25.68
CA LEU A 196 20.36 -9.26 26.46
C LEU A 196 20.19 -8.00 25.59
N GLY A 197 19.47 -8.10 24.47
CA GLY A 197 19.27 -7.00 23.51
C GLY A 197 20.47 -6.67 22.62
N TYR A 198 21.56 -7.43 22.72
CA TYR A 198 22.71 -7.30 21.81
C TYR A 198 22.56 -8.20 20.58
N ALA A 199 23.04 -7.71 19.43
CA ALA A 199 23.20 -8.53 18.23
C ALA A 199 24.48 -8.18 17.48
N THR A 200 24.95 -9.13 16.68
CA THR A 200 26.05 -8.94 15.75
C THR A 200 25.56 -8.33 14.45
N HIS A 201 26.26 -7.32 13.92
CA HIS A 201 26.07 -6.85 12.55
C HIS A 201 26.88 -7.75 11.62
N LEU A 202 26.19 -8.57 10.85
CA LEU A 202 26.76 -9.60 10.00
C LEU A 202 26.75 -9.17 8.55
N VAL A 203 27.90 -9.29 7.89
CA VAL A 203 28.07 -9.00 6.46
C VAL A 203 28.70 -10.19 5.75
N MET A 204 28.08 -10.63 4.66
CA MET A 204 28.62 -11.61 3.72
C MET A 204 28.88 -10.91 2.38
N PRO A 205 30.14 -10.62 2.02
CA PRO A 205 30.44 -9.93 0.77
C PRO A 205 30.17 -10.83 -0.45
N ASN A 206 29.77 -10.21 -1.56
CA ASN A 206 29.71 -10.84 -2.88
C ASN A 206 30.93 -10.47 -3.73
N PRO A 207 31.99 -11.30 -3.75
CA PRO A 207 33.18 -11.01 -4.56
C PRO A 207 32.90 -11.02 -6.06
N ASP A 208 31.80 -11.66 -6.49
CA ASP A 208 31.41 -11.77 -7.90
C ASP A 208 30.57 -10.57 -8.37
N SER A 209 30.27 -9.62 -7.48
CA SER A 209 29.45 -8.45 -7.82
C SER A 209 30.16 -7.58 -8.86
N GLN A 210 29.42 -7.19 -9.90
CA GLN A 210 29.92 -6.39 -11.01
C GLN A 210 29.16 -5.06 -11.05
N PRO A 211 29.71 -3.97 -10.48
CA PRO A 211 29.02 -2.67 -10.40
C PRO A 211 28.54 -2.15 -11.76
N ARG A 212 29.30 -2.43 -12.83
CA ARG A 212 28.95 -2.06 -14.21
C ARG A 212 27.91 -2.96 -14.89
N LYS A 213 27.69 -4.19 -14.39
CA LYS A 213 26.66 -5.12 -14.87
C LYS A 213 25.40 -5.11 -14.01
N ARG A 214 25.15 -4.03 -13.28
CA ARG A 214 23.86 -3.79 -12.62
C ARG A 214 22.80 -3.51 -13.70
N LEU A 215 22.54 -4.52 -14.52
CA LEU A 215 21.41 -4.59 -15.42
C LEU A 215 20.17 -4.70 -14.54
N ILE A 216 19.26 -3.77 -14.77
CA ILE A 216 17.89 -3.74 -14.27
C ILE A 216 17.24 -5.08 -14.65
N ALA A 217 17.36 -6.06 -13.76
CA ALA A 217 16.84 -7.42 -13.95
C ALA A 217 16.15 -7.88 -12.66
N GLY A 218 15.35 -6.98 -12.08
CA GLY A 218 14.10 -7.36 -11.46
C GLY A 218 12.99 -7.02 -12.45
N ALA A 219 11.92 -7.81 -12.49
CA ALA A 219 10.66 -7.30 -13.05
C ALA A 219 10.41 -5.90 -12.45
N PRO A 220 9.83 -4.95 -13.20
CA PRO A 220 9.49 -3.65 -12.64
C PRO A 220 8.49 -3.89 -11.49
N ILE A 221 8.99 -3.93 -10.25
CA ILE A 221 8.12 -3.81 -9.10
C ILE A 221 7.81 -2.33 -9.03
N ARG A 222 6.53 -2.03 -9.20
CA ARG A 222 5.96 -0.70 -8.98
C ARG A 222 6.30 -0.30 -7.56
N ARG A 223 7.28 0.59 -7.40
CA ARG A 223 7.45 1.32 -6.15
C ARG A 223 6.09 1.94 -5.86
N THR A 224 5.47 1.60 -4.76
CA THR A 224 4.47 2.47 -4.15
C THR A 224 5.24 3.70 -3.67
N ALA A 225 4.97 4.87 -4.24
CA ALA A 225 5.66 6.08 -3.86
C ALA A 225 5.57 6.28 -2.32
N ARG A 226 6.72 6.53 -1.68
CA ARG A 226 6.77 6.74 -0.22
C ARG A 226 5.96 7.97 0.19
N HIS A 227 5.99 8.98 -0.67
CA HIS A 227 5.13 10.15 -0.62
C HIS A 227 4.34 10.30 -1.92
N VAL A 228 3.07 10.66 -1.80
CA VAL A 228 2.18 10.90 -2.94
C VAL A 228 1.59 12.28 -2.79
N ARG A 229 1.92 13.17 -3.72
CA ARG A 229 1.28 14.49 -3.79
C ARG A 229 -0.07 14.39 -4.48
N VAL A 230 -1.13 14.73 -3.77
CA VAL A 230 -2.51 14.70 -4.28
C VAL A 230 -3.07 16.10 -4.39
N CYS A 231 -3.76 16.36 -5.50
CA CYS A 231 -4.51 17.58 -5.78
C CYS A 231 -6.00 17.24 -5.88
N ALA A 232 -6.81 17.76 -4.96
CA ALA A 232 -8.26 17.61 -5.00
C ALA A 232 -8.89 18.92 -5.47
N THR A 233 -9.80 18.84 -6.44
CA THR A 233 -10.45 20.03 -6.99
C THR A 233 -11.73 20.39 -6.24
N GLN A 234 -12.00 21.68 -6.25
CA GLN A 234 -13.29 22.23 -5.91
C GLN A 234 -13.82 22.97 -7.13
N TYR A 235 -14.69 22.30 -7.87
CA TYR A 235 -15.05 22.69 -9.23
C TYR A 235 -16.30 23.57 -9.27
N ASP A 236 -16.21 24.73 -9.91
CA ASP A 236 -17.36 25.64 -10.04
C ASP A 236 -18.26 25.22 -11.21
N GLN A 237 -19.43 24.71 -10.86
CA GLN A 237 -20.49 24.43 -11.82
C GLN A 237 -21.06 25.76 -12.29
N ARG A 238 -20.65 26.19 -13.48
CA ARG A 238 -21.10 27.43 -14.10
C ARG A 238 -21.39 27.20 -15.58
N ARG A 239 -22.18 28.09 -16.15
CA ARG A 239 -22.60 27.96 -17.55
C ARG A 239 -21.40 28.05 -18.49
N ILE A 240 -21.36 27.13 -19.44
CA ILE A 240 -20.43 27.08 -20.57
C ILE A 240 -21.21 27.15 -21.90
N ALA A 241 -20.54 27.53 -22.98
CA ALA A 241 -21.14 27.62 -24.31
C ALA A 241 -20.82 26.41 -25.19
N SER A 242 -19.74 25.69 -24.92
CA SER A 242 -19.22 24.63 -25.78
C SER A 242 -18.56 23.50 -24.98
N PHE A 243 -18.24 22.40 -25.65
CA PHE A 243 -17.42 21.34 -25.04
C PHE A 243 -15.97 21.81 -24.87
N GLU A 244 -15.50 22.70 -25.73
CA GLU A 244 -14.16 23.27 -25.70
C GLU A 244 -13.96 24.14 -24.45
N ASP A 245 -14.98 24.89 -24.03
CA ASP A 245 -14.97 25.65 -22.77
C ASP A 245 -14.84 24.71 -21.55
N PHE A 246 -15.46 23.53 -21.61
CA PHE A 246 -15.32 22.49 -20.58
C PHE A 246 -13.91 21.92 -20.58
N ALA A 247 -13.39 21.57 -21.76
CA ALA A 247 -12.04 21.04 -21.93
C ALA A 247 -10.96 22.00 -21.40
N GLU A 248 -11.08 23.30 -21.70
CA GLU A 248 -10.17 24.34 -21.19
C GLU A 248 -10.18 24.40 -19.65
N GLN A 249 -11.35 24.28 -19.03
CA GLN A 249 -11.45 24.24 -17.56
C GLN A 249 -10.82 23.00 -16.97
N ILE A 250 -11.03 21.81 -17.55
CA ILE A 250 -10.37 20.58 -17.09
C ILE A 250 -8.85 20.70 -17.24
N GLU A 251 -8.36 21.23 -18.36
CA GLU A 251 -6.93 21.46 -18.61
C GLU A 251 -6.32 22.49 -17.66
N TYR A 252 -7.06 23.52 -17.26
CA TYR A 252 -6.63 24.47 -16.23
C TYR A 252 -6.31 23.77 -14.89
N PHE A 253 -7.18 22.86 -14.43
CA PHE A 253 -6.94 22.13 -13.19
C PHE A 253 -5.78 21.13 -13.33
N ALA A 254 -5.67 20.46 -14.48
CA ALA A 254 -4.56 19.54 -14.76
C ALA A 254 -3.21 20.25 -14.81
N SER A 255 -3.11 21.36 -15.55
CA SER A 255 -1.90 22.18 -15.60
C SER A 255 -1.52 22.76 -14.25
N THR A 256 -2.51 23.17 -13.44
CA THR A 256 -2.28 23.59 -12.05
C THR A 256 -1.69 22.46 -11.23
N ALA A 257 -2.32 21.27 -11.22
CA ALA A 257 -1.83 20.11 -10.47
C ALA A 257 -0.39 19.72 -10.88
N ALA A 258 -0.10 19.71 -12.18
CA ALA A 258 1.23 19.43 -12.72
C ALA A 258 2.26 20.49 -12.33
N SER A 259 1.89 21.78 -12.32
CA SER A 259 2.78 22.87 -11.91
C SER A 259 3.20 22.82 -10.43
N TYR A 260 2.44 22.08 -9.62
CA TYR A 260 2.76 21.80 -8.22
C TYR A 260 3.33 20.38 -8.00
N ASP A 261 3.76 19.70 -9.07
CA ASP A 261 4.33 18.35 -9.05
C ASP A 261 3.39 17.31 -8.40
N SER A 262 2.08 17.46 -8.61
CA SER A 262 1.10 16.49 -8.13
C SER A 262 1.24 15.18 -8.90
N HIS A 263 1.03 14.06 -8.21
CA HIS A 263 0.99 12.73 -8.83
C HIS A 263 -0.44 12.33 -9.21
N LEU A 264 -1.42 12.80 -8.42
CA LEU A 264 -2.83 12.47 -8.54
C LEU A 264 -3.70 13.73 -8.54
N LEU A 265 -4.59 13.85 -9.52
CA LEU A 265 -5.63 14.87 -9.59
C LEU A 265 -7.01 14.23 -9.45
N VAL A 266 -7.87 14.80 -8.61
CA VAL A 266 -9.22 14.28 -8.35
C VAL A 266 -10.28 15.32 -8.66
N PHE A 267 -11.14 15.03 -9.64
CA PHE A 267 -12.33 15.81 -9.97
C PHE A 267 -13.60 15.32 -9.24
N PRO A 268 -14.63 16.17 -9.13
CA PRO A 268 -15.83 15.83 -8.37
C PRO A 268 -16.77 14.86 -9.09
N GLU A 269 -17.73 14.32 -8.34
CA GLU A 269 -18.83 13.54 -8.91
C GLU A 269 -19.60 14.39 -9.92
N TYR A 270 -19.99 13.81 -11.06
CA TYR A 270 -20.73 14.53 -12.09
C TYR A 270 -20.10 15.86 -12.53
N VAL A 271 -18.76 15.97 -12.52
CA VAL A 271 -18.07 17.15 -13.08
C VAL A 271 -18.53 17.46 -14.51
N THR A 272 -18.82 16.40 -15.28
CA THR A 272 -19.29 16.46 -16.67
C THR A 272 -20.72 17.01 -16.81
N ALA A 273 -21.51 17.08 -15.74
CA ALA A 273 -22.86 17.65 -15.77
C ALA A 273 -22.86 19.15 -16.14
N GLN A 274 -21.70 19.83 -16.06
CA GLN A 274 -21.54 21.20 -16.59
C GLN A 274 -21.98 21.30 -18.06
N LEU A 275 -21.79 20.22 -18.84
CA LEU A 275 -22.17 20.10 -20.25
C LEU A 275 -23.68 20.15 -20.49
N PHE A 276 -24.53 19.99 -19.48
CA PHE A 276 -25.96 20.29 -19.62
C PHE A 276 -26.21 21.73 -20.13
N SER A 277 -25.25 22.64 -19.90
CA SER A 277 -25.30 24.02 -20.41
C SER A 277 -25.26 24.11 -21.94
N THR A 278 -24.74 23.09 -22.63
CA THR A 278 -24.55 23.06 -24.09
C THR A 278 -25.69 22.33 -24.82
N PHE A 279 -26.55 21.63 -24.08
CA PHE A 279 -27.65 20.87 -24.64
C PHE A 279 -28.85 21.76 -24.98
N GLU A 280 -29.74 21.24 -25.82
CA GLU A 280 -30.99 21.91 -26.17
C GLU A 280 -31.85 22.13 -24.92
N ARG A 281 -32.59 23.25 -24.91
CA ARG A 281 -33.49 23.56 -23.80
C ARG A 281 -34.80 22.80 -23.90
N GLY A 282 -35.41 22.52 -22.76
CA GLY A 282 -36.75 21.94 -22.68
C GLY A 282 -36.79 20.43 -22.83
N ILE A 283 -35.63 19.78 -23.02
CA ILE A 283 -35.51 18.32 -22.90
C ILE A 283 -35.59 17.90 -21.42
N THR A 284 -36.03 16.68 -21.19
CA THR A 284 -36.13 16.09 -19.85
C THR A 284 -34.74 15.84 -19.26
N LEU A 285 -34.68 15.66 -17.93
CA LEU A 285 -33.44 15.28 -17.27
C LEU A 285 -32.93 13.92 -17.76
N LEU A 286 -33.80 12.92 -17.96
CA LEU A 286 -33.39 11.61 -18.45
C LEU A 286 -32.80 11.67 -19.88
N GLU A 287 -33.36 12.51 -20.75
CA GLU A 287 -32.79 12.74 -22.09
C GLU A 287 -31.43 13.44 -21.99
N SER A 288 -31.28 14.42 -21.10
CA SER A 288 -30.01 15.09 -20.84
C SER A 288 -28.94 14.13 -20.31
N VAL A 289 -29.31 13.24 -19.38
CA VAL A 289 -28.42 12.19 -18.86
C VAL A 289 -28.03 11.20 -19.95
N ALA A 290 -28.96 10.84 -20.84
CA ALA A 290 -28.66 9.97 -21.98
C ALA A 290 -27.72 10.65 -23.01
N GLN A 291 -27.91 11.94 -23.28
CA GLN A 291 -26.99 12.71 -24.13
C GLN A 291 -25.60 12.83 -23.50
N LEU A 292 -25.52 13.06 -22.18
CA LEU A 292 -24.24 13.11 -21.47
C LEU A 292 -23.52 11.77 -21.51
N ALA A 293 -24.24 10.66 -21.32
CA ALA A 293 -23.69 9.31 -21.47
C ALA A 293 -23.20 9.02 -22.89
N ALA A 294 -23.84 9.58 -23.92
CA ALA A 294 -23.39 9.45 -25.30
C ALA A 294 -22.07 10.19 -25.60
N LEU A 295 -21.59 11.06 -24.69
CA LEU A 295 -20.31 11.75 -24.82
C LEU A 295 -19.13 10.97 -24.21
N GLU A 296 -19.35 9.76 -23.69
CA GLU A 296 -18.34 8.95 -23.00
C GLU A 296 -17.01 8.87 -23.75
N GLU A 297 -17.01 8.46 -25.03
CA GLU A 297 -15.78 8.35 -25.83
C GLU A 297 -15.04 9.69 -25.98
N ARG A 298 -15.79 10.78 -26.15
CA ARG A 298 -15.22 12.13 -26.28
C ARG A 298 -14.62 12.63 -24.97
N LEU A 299 -15.30 12.35 -23.84
CA LEU A 299 -14.83 12.66 -22.50
C LEU A 299 -13.58 11.83 -22.16
N ASP A 300 -13.60 10.54 -22.45
CA ASP A 300 -12.47 9.64 -22.24
C ASP A 300 -11.25 10.07 -23.03
N SER A 301 -11.41 10.48 -24.30
CA SER A 301 -10.29 11.02 -25.07
C SER A 301 -9.73 12.28 -24.42
N LEU A 302 -10.58 13.23 -24.02
CA LEU A 302 -10.16 14.47 -23.37
C LEU A 302 -9.34 14.19 -22.09
N PHE A 303 -9.91 13.44 -21.15
CA PHE A 303 -9.26 13.17 -19.87
C PHE A 303 -8.01 12.31 -20.00
N ARG A 304 -8.03 11.29 -20.88
CA ARG A 304 -6.85 10.47 -21.17
C ARG A 304 -5.72 11.31 -21.76
N ASP A 305 -6.01 12.15 -22.75
CA ASP A 305 -4.99 12.96 -23.42
C ASP A 305 -4.38 13.99 -22.44
N ILE A 306 -5.19 14.55 -21.54
CA ILE A 306 -4.73 15.42 -20.46
C ILE A 306 -3.86 14.64 -19.46
N ALA A 307 -4.30 13.47 -19.00
CA ALA A 307 -3.54 12.65 -18.06
C ALA A 307 -2.15 12.28 -18.61
N MET A 308 -2.08 11.89 -19.89
CA MET A 308 -0.83 11.59 -20.59
C MET A 308 0.05 12.83 -20.77
N ARG A 309 -0.52 13.95 -21.21
CA ARG A 309 0.21 15.21 -21.46
C ARG A 309 0.88 15.74 -20.21
N TYR A 310 0.20 15.66 -19.07
CA TYR A 310 0.68 16.18 -17.80
C TYR A 310 1.33 15.13 -16.90
N GLY A 311 1.35 13.85 -17.32
CA GLY A 311 1.95 12.77 -16.55
C GLY A 311 1.23 12.46 -15.23
N LEU A 312 -0.10 12.64 -15.18
CA LEU A 312 -0.91 12.53 -13.96
C LEU A 312 -1.70 11.23 -13.92
N TYR A 313 -1.83 10.64 -12.73
CA TYR A 313 -3.03 9.86 -12.44
C TYR A 313 -4.19 10.84 -12.27
N LEU A 314 -5.26 10.67 -13.03
CA LEU A 314 -6.37 11.61 -13.06
C LEU A 314 -7.66 10.85 -12.78
N ALA A 315 -8.22 11.05 -11.58
CA ALA A 315 -9.59 10.63 -11.29
C ALA A 315 -10.53 11.69 -11.87
N GLY A 316 -11.10 11.43 -13.05
CA GLY A 316 -11.88 12.39 -13.85
C GLY A 316 -13.27 12.69 -13.29
N GLY A 317 -13.47 12.47 -12.00
CA GLY A 317 -14.78 12.53 -11.39
C GLY A 317 -15.62 11.36 -11.84
N SER A 318 -16.93 11.58 -11.92
CA SER A 318 -17.86 10.59 -12.45
C SER A 318 -18.79 11.16 -13.51
N THR A 319 -19.34 10.28 -14.34
CA THR A 319 -20.29 10.62 -15.39
C THR A 319 -21.30 9.48 -15.55
N PRO A 320 -22.52 9.75 -16.07
CA PRO A 320 -23.42 8.69 -16.49
C PRO A 320 -22.80 7.87 -17.63
N VAL A 321 -22.83 6.54 -17.51
CA VAL A 321 -22.38 5.58 -18.52
C VAL A 321 -23.46 4.55 -18.75
N ARG A 322 -23.73 4.19 -20.00
CA ARG A 322 -24.73 3.18 -20.36
C ARG A 322 -24.06 1.83 -20.59
N ASN A 323 -24.47 0.82 -19.83
CA ASN A 323 -24.04 -0.56 -20.02
C ASN A 323 -25.24 -1.52 -20.12
N ASN A 324 -24.97 -2.83 -20.23
CA ASN A 324 -26.02 -3.86 -20.34
C ASN A 324 -26.99 -3.89 -19.14
N GLY A 325 -26.56 -3.41 -17.97
CA GLY A 325 -27.36 -3.33 -16.75
C GLY A 325 -28.12 -2.02 -16.58
N GLY A 326 -28.04 -1.08 -17.53
CA GLY A 326 -28.73 0.21 -17.51
C GLY A 326 -27.77 1.41 -17.44
N MET A 327 -28.27 2.54 -16.95
CA MET A 327 -27.44 3.72 -16.70
C MET A 327 -26.70 3.56 -15.36
N ARG A 328 -25.41 3.90 -15.33
CA ARG A 328 -24.53 3.83 -14.16
C ARG A 328 -23.90 5.19 -13.89
N ASN A 329 -23.70 5.55 -12.63
CA ASN A 329 -22.80 6.63 -12.24
C ASN A 329 -21.40 6.03 -12.11
N SER A 330 -20.50 6.31 -13.06
CA SER A 330 -19.18 5.67 -13.15
C SER A 330 -18.07 6.69 -12.96
N ALA A 331 -17.22 6.47 -11.96
CA ALA A 331 -16.00 7.24 -11.78
C ALA A 331 -14.87 6.66 -12.62
N HIS A 332 -14.09 7.53 -13.26
CA HIS A 332 -13.03 7.15 -14.18
C HIS A 332 -11.66 7.53 -13.61
N LEU A 333 -10.71 6.62 -13.72
CA LEU A 333 -9.30 6.80 -13.39
C LEU A 333 -8.48 6.64 -14.68
N TYR A 334 -7.87 7.74 -15.10
CA TYR A 334 -6.98 7.82 -16.25
C TYR A 334 -5.53 7.79 -15.77
N THR A 335 -4.66 7.12 -16.53
CA THR A 335 -3.24 6.97 -16.17
C THR A 335 -2.32 7.80 -17.06
N PRO A 336 -1.09 8.11 -16.60
CA PRO A 336 -0.07 8.76 -17.44
C PRO A 336 0.29 7.99 -18.71
N SER A 337 0.04 6.67 -18.73
CA SER A 337 0.30 5.77 -19.86
C SER A 337 -0.89 5.67 -20.83
N GLY A 338 -2.03 6.29 -20.52
CA GLY A 338 -3.23 6.28 -21.35
C GLY A 338 -4.26 5.19 -21.02
N GLY A 339 -4.08 4.46 -19.93
CA GLY A 339 -5.06 3.50 -19.41
C GLY A 339 -6.29 4.18 -18.83
N ILE A 340 -7.46 3.53 -18.98
CA ILE A 340 -8.75 3.99 -18.47
C ILE A 340 -9.33 2.88 -17.60
N TYR A 341 -9.68 3.22 -16.37
CA TYR A 341 -10.24 2.29 -15.39
C TYR A 341 -11.46 2.92 -14.72
N THR A 342 -12.43 2.10 -14.33
CA THR A 342 -13.70 2.62 -13.81
C THR A 342 -14.13 1.96 -12.49
N GLN A 343 -14.88 2.70 -11.69
CA GLN A 343 -15.63 2.19 -10.54
C GLN A 343 -17.05 2.74 -10.60
N GLU A 344 -18.03 1.84 -10.65
CA GLU A 344 -19.45 2.22 -10.62
C GLU A 344 -19.89 2.53 -9.19
N LYS A 345 -20.75 3.53 -8.99
CA LYS A 345 -21.33 3.87 -7.70
C LYS A 345 -22.19 2.72 -7.18
N LEU A 346 -21.95 2.28 -5.95
CA LEU A 346 -22.63 1.11 -5.40
C LEU A 346 -23.94 1.50 -4.72
N HIS A 347 -23.91 2.58 -3.94
CA HIS A 347 -25.06 3.06 -3.19
C HIS A 347 -25.68 4.26 -3.92
N ILE A 348 -26.78 4.01 -4.61
CA ILE A 348 -27.49 5.04 -5.38
C ILE A 348 -28.46 5.80 -4.48
N THR A 349 -28.34 7.14 -4.48
CA THR A 349 -29.26 8.00 -3.74
C THR A 349 -30.69 7.91 -4.30
N PRO A 350 -31.73 8.21 -3.51
CA PRO A 350 -33.10 8.25 -4.02
C PRO A 350 -33.24 9.16 -5.25
N ALA A 351 -32.60 10.34 -5.24
CA ALA A 351 -32.67 11.30 -6.33
C ALA A 351 -32.03 10.78 -7.63
N GLU A 352 -30.87 10.12 -7.55
CA GLU A 352 -30.23 9.52 -8.74
C GLU A 352 -31.09 8.38 -9.33
N ARG A 353 -31.73 7.58 -8.47
CA ARG A 353 -32.59 6.48 -8.90
C ARG A 353 -33.87 7.00 -9.56
N GLU A 354 -34.53 7.97 -8.93
CA GLU A 354 -35.84 8.48 -9.35
C GLU A 354 -35.74 9.42 -10.55
N TYR A 355 -34.75 10.31 -10.57
CA TYR A 355 -34.68 11.40 -11.55
C TYR A 355 -33.60 11.21 -12.63
N TRP A 356 -32.48 10.55 -12.30
CA TRP A 356 -31.40 10.28 -13.26
C TRP A 356 -31.47 8.87 -13.87
N GLY A 357 -32.32 7.98 -13.34
CA GLY A 357 -32.46 6.61 -13.81
C GLY A 357 -31.20 5.76 -13.59
N ILE A 358 -30.40 6.08 -12.58
CA ILE A 358 -29.16 5.36 -12.27
C ILE A 358 -29.48 4.07 -11.51
N ALA A 359 -28.88 2.98 -11.97
CA ALA A 359 -28.89 1.70 -11.28
C ALA A 359 -27.54 1.45 -10.57
N PRO A 360 -27.54 0.63 -9.49
CA PRO A 360 -26.34 0.38 -8.69
C PRO A 360 -25.28 -0.39 -9.47
N GLY A 361 -24.02 -0.13 -9.16
CA GLY A 361 -22.88 -0.93 -9.60
C GLY A 361 -22.82 -2.29 -8.90
N GLU A 362 -22.10 -3.23 -9.52
CA GLU A 362 -22.10 -4.64 -9.09
C GLU A 362 -20.73 -5.15 -8.61
N GLY A 363 -19.66 -4.36 -8.80
CA GLY A 363 -18.28 -4.76 -8.52
C GLY A 363 -17.54 -3.80 -7.59
N ILE A 364 -16.62 -4.34 -6.79
CA ILE A 364 -15.74 -3.56 -5.92
C ILE A 364 -14.32 -3.71 -6.46
N ARG A 365 -13.66 -2.60 -6.78
CA ARG A 365 -12.32 -2.59 -7.39
C ARG A 365 -11.30 -1.90 -6.52
N VAL A 366 -10.09 -2.47 -6.50
CA VAL A 366 -8.88 -1.87 -5.94
C VAL A 366 -7.89 -1.66 -7.08
N PHE A 367 -7.48 -0.42 -7.28
CA PHE A 367 -6.54 0.00 -8.32
C PHE A 367 -5.12 -0.03 -7.76
N GLU A 368 -4.32 -1.00 -8.20
CA GLU A 368 -2.93 -1.13 -7.80
C GLU A 368 -2.06 -0.24 -8.68
N THR A 369 -1.68 0.92 -8.16
CA THR A 369 -0.85 1.91 -8.87
C THR A 369 0.54 2.04 -8.23
N PRO A 370 1.55 2.55 -8.96
CA PRO A 370 2.82 2.99 -8.38
C PRO A 370 2.68 4.13 -7.35
N ILE A 371 1.53 4.76 -7.19
CA ILE A 371 1.34 5.85 -6.24
C ILE A 371 0.43 5.45 -5.07
N GLY A 372 0.28 4.15 -4.80
CA GLY A 372 -0.62 3.65 -3.76
C GLY A 372 -1.67 2.69 -4.31
N ARG A 373 -2.24 1.87 -3.43
CA ARG A 373 -3.50 1.19 -3.74
C ARG A 373 -4.64 2.17 -3.56
N ILE A 374 -5.34 2.45 -4.66
CA ILE A 374 -6.41 3.44 -4.72
C ILE A 374 -7.75 2.71 -4.79
N ALA A 375 -8.75 3.19 -4.08
CA ALA A 375 -10.14 2.85 -4.38
C ALA A 375 -10.98 4.12 -4.47
N ILE A 376 -12.06 4.05 -5.25
CA ILE A 376 -12.97 5.18 -5.46
C ILE A 376 -14.30 4.85 -4.78
N VAL A 377 -14.79 5.75 -3.93
CA VAL A 377 -16.06 5.65 -3.23
C VAL A 377 -16.87 6.90 -3.53
N ILE A 378 -17.85 6.77 -4.44
CA ILE A 378 -18.51 7.93 -5.03
C ILE A 378 -19.58 8.43 -4.05
N CYS A 379 -19.36 9.64 -3.53
CA CYS A 379 -20.34 10.39 -2.74
C CYS A 379 -20.98 9.54 -1.64
N TYR A 380 -22.22 9.11 -1.85
CA TYR A 380 -23.01 8.34 -0.90
C TYR A 380 -22.32 7.04 -0.44
N ASP A 381 -21.43 6.45 -1.25
CA ASP A 381 -20.64 5.28 -0.88
C ASP A 381 -19.80 5.49 0.39
N ILE A 382 -19.32 6.71 0.67
CA ILE A 382 -18.49 6.99 1.88
C ILE A 382 -19.29 6.89 3.18
N GLU A 383 -20.62 7.02 3.11
CA GLU A 383 -21.49 6.95 4.27
C GLU A 383 -21.62 5.52 4.83
N PHE A 384 -21.18 4.50 4.06
CA PHE A 384 -21.28 3.09 4.41
C PHE A 384 -19.95 2.56 5.00
N PRO A 385 -19.86 2.33 6.34
CA PRO A 385 -18.62 1.91 7.01
C PRO A 385 -18.02 0.62 6.46
N GLU A 386 -18.88 -0.34 6.12
CA GLU A 386 -18.51 -1.68 5.68
C GLU A 386 -17.67 -1.63 4.41
N LEU A 387 -18.06 -0.76 3.46
CA LEU A 387 -17.39 -0.67 2.17
C LEU A 387 -15.93 -0.24 2.34
N THR A 388 -15.67 0.84 3.09
CA THR A 388 -14.30 1.27 3.35
C THR A 388 -13.52 0.22 4.11
N ARG A 389 -14.14 -0.43 5.12
CA ARG A 389 -13.44 -1.46 5.89
C ARG A 389 -12.98 -2.60 5.00
N MET A 390 -13.84 -3.09 4.12
CA MET A 390 -13.51 -4.15 3.16
C MET A 390 -12.39 -3.68 2.21
N LEU A 391 -12.48 -2.48 1.64
CA LEU A 391 -11.44 -1.93 0.77
C LEU A 391 -10.07 -1.87 1.45
N VAL A 392 -10.02 -1.45 2.72
CA VAL A 392 -8.78 -1.38 3.49
C VAL A 392 -8.25 -2.76 3.89
N GLU A 393 -9.11 -3.75 4.13
CA GLU A 393 -8.67 -5.15 4.27
C GLU A 393 -8.01 -5.70 2.99
N HIS A 394 -8.40 -5.17 1.84
CA HIS A 394 -7.76 -5.40 0.54
C HIS A 394 -6.54 -4.46 0.28
N GLY A 395 -6.06 -3.77 1.31
CA GLY A 395 -4.80 -3.04 1.28
C GLY A 395 -4.86 -1.64 0.66
N VAL A 396 -6.06 -1.06 0.49
CA VAL A 396 -6.23 0.32 -0.01
C VAL A 396 -5.56 1.33 0.92
N ASP A 397 -4.79 2.24 0.34
CA ASP A 397 -4.02 3.28 1.03
C ASP A 397 -4.70 4.65 0.90
N ILE A 398 -5.33 4.90 -0.25
CA ILE A 398 -5.97 6.17 -0.60
C ILE A 398 -7.39 5.89 -1.10
N LEU A 399 -8.38 6.48 -0.44
CA LEU A 399 -9.74 6.55 -0.92
C LEU A 399 -9.99 7.87 -1.65
N LEU A 400 -10.50 7.81 -2.86
CA LEU A 400 -10.98 8.98 -3.59
C LEU A 400 -12.48 9.06 -3.42
N CYS A 401 -12.97 10.19 -2.93
CA CYS A 401 -14.37 10.46 -2.72
C CYS A 401 -14.79 11.69 -3.56
N PRO A 402 -15.03 11.49 -4.87
CA PRO A 402 -15.73 12.48 -5.66
C PRO A 402 -17.16 12.61 -5.15
N PHE A 403 -17.64 13.83 -4.93
CA PHE A 403 -19.01 14.08 -4.42
C PHE A 403 -19.70 15.29 -5.04
N ALA A 404 -21.03 15.24 -5.08
CA ALA A 404 -21.91 16.34 -5.43
C ALA A 404 -23.04 16.45 -4.40
N THR A 405 -23.19 17.62 -3.78
CA THR A 405 -24.21 17.88 -2.76
C THR A 405 -24.79 19.28 -2.90
N ASP A 406 -26.08 19.46 -2.65
CA ASP A 406 -26.78 20.73 -2.87
C ASP A 406 -26.60 21.74 -1.72
N GLU A 407 -26.51 21.26 -0.47
CA GLU A 407 -26.49 22.09 0.73
C GLU A 407 -25.46 21.65 1.77
N ARG A 408 -25.20 22.54 2.74
CA ARG A 408 -24.20 22.32 3.79
C ARG A 408 -24.45 21.04 4.59
N LYS A 409 -25.69 20.73 4.98
CA LYS A 409 -25.96 19.53 5.79
C LYS A 409 -25.64 18.25 5.03
N SER A 410 -25.97 18.21 3.73
CA SER A 410 -25.63 17.10 2.85
C SER A 410 -24.12 16.93 2.73
N TYR A 411 -23.39 18.02 2.51
CA TYR A 411 -21.92 18.00 2.52
C TYR A 411 -21.36 17.50 3.85
N LEU A 412 -21.89 17.98 4.99
CA LEU A 412 -21.38 17.60 6.31
C LEU A 412 -21.52 16.10 6.58
N ARG A 413 -22.56 15.41 6.07
CA ARG A 413 -22.64 13.95 6.17
C ARG A 413 -21.45 13.28 5.47
N VAL A 414 -21.20 13.65 4.21
CA VAL A 414 -20.07 13.15 3.41
C VAL A 414 -18.75 13.44 4.14
N ARG A 415 -18.54 14.68 4.57
CA ARG A 415 -17.32 15.15 5.24
C ARG A 415 -17.04 14.44 6.57
N TYR A 416 -18.07 14.25 7.40
CA TYR A 416 -17.94 13.56 8.69
C TYR A 416 -17.69 12.07 8.51
N CYS A 417 -18.42 11.43 7.59
CA CYS A 417 -18.19 10.02 7.27
C CYS A 417 -16.78 9.81 6.72
N ALA A 418 -16.31 10.66 5.80
CA ALA A 418 -14.94 10.61 5.28
C ALA A 418 -13.88 10.76 6.38
N GLN A 419 -14.06 11.69 7.33
CA GLN A 419 -13.16 11.83 8.48
C GLN A 419 -13.15 10.56 9.33
N ALA A 420 -14.33 10.03 9.63
CA ALA A 420 -14.47 8.81 10.42
C ALA A 420 -13.79 7.62 9.71
N ARG A 421 -13.99 7.47 8.39
CA ARG A 421 -13.35 6.45 7.56
C ARG A 421 -11.82 6.55 7.62
N ALA A 422 -11.27 7.76 7.51
CA ALA A 422 -9.83 7.99 7.56
C ALA A 422 -9.22 7.54 8.91
N VAL A 423 -9.88 7.90 10.01
CA VAL A 423 -9.44 7.59 11.38
C VAL A 423 -9.59 6.10 11.70
N GLU A 424 -10.78 5.53 11.55
CA GLU A 424 -11.04 4.16 12.00
C GLU A 424 -10.34 3.10 11.14
N ASN A 425 -10.04 3.41 9.87
CA ASN A 425 -9.42 2.47 8.94
C ASN A 425 -7.93 2.74 8.72
N MET A 426 -7.35 3.80 9.32
CA MET A 426 -5.98 4.20 9.04
C MET A 426 -5.75 4.28 7.52
N VAL A 427 -6.49 5.16 6.85
CA VAL A 427 -6.46 5.35 5.39
C VAL A 427 -6.55 6.84 5.07
N TYR A 428 -5.98 7.29 3.96
CA TYR A 428 -6.22 8.65 3.48
C TYR A 428 -7.54 8.74 2.73
N VAL A 429 -8.28 9.84 2.90
CA VAL A 429 -9.53 10.08 2.15
C VAL A 429 -9.47 11.45 1.49
N VAL A 430 -9.58 11.46 0.17
CA VAL A 430 -9.47 12.66 -0.68
C VAL A 430 -10.86 13.03 -1.16
N LEU A 431 -11.41 14.13 -0.62
CA LEU A 431 -12.71 14.68 -0.97
C LEU A 431 -12.56 15.72 -2.08
N SER A 432 -13.26 15.52 -3.20
CA SER A 432 -13.33 16.46 -4.32
C SER A 432 -14.79 16.74 -4.66
N GLY A 433 -15.16 18.02 -4.69
CA GLY A 433 -16.57 18.45 -4.65
C GLY A 433 -16.91 19.56 -5.63
N ASN A 434 -18.17 19.59 -6.08
CA ASN A 434 -18.70 20.72 -6.85
C ASN A 434 -19.09 21.90 -5.94
N VAL A 435 -18.98 23.10 -6.48
CA VAL A 435 -19.51 24.36 -5.93
C VAL A 435 -20.25 25.13 -7.03
N GLY A 436 -20.88 26.25 -6.69
CA GLY A 436 -21.62 27.04 -7.66
C GLY A 436 -22.93 26.41 -8.08
N GLY A 437 -23.37 26.63 -9.31
CA GLY A 437 -24.64 26.12 -9.81
C GLY A 437 -24.93 26.43 -11.28
N LEU A 438 -25.57 25.49 -11.96
CA LEU A 438 -25.96 25.64 -13.35
C LEU A 438 -27.34 26.29 -13.45
N SER A 439 -27.36 27.61 -13.68
CA SER A 439 -28.60 28.32 -13.94
C SER A 439 -29.30 27.76 -15.19
N ARG A 440 -30.57 27.36 -15.07
CA ARG A 440 -31.40 26.86 -16.19
C ARG A 440 -30.97 25.50 -16.78
N SER A 441 -30.25 24.69 -16.01
CA SER A 441 -29.95 23.28 -16.29
C SER A 441 -31.07 22.37 -15.75
N PRO A 442 -31.26 21.13 -16.24
CA PRO A 442 -32.21 20.17 -15.65
C PRO A 442 -31.77 19.61 -14.28
N SER A 443 -30.51 19.81 -13.88
CA SER A 443 -29.96 19.40 -12.56
C SER A 443 -28.73 20.25 -12.18
N MET A 444 -28.12 20.00 -11.02
CA MET A 444 -26.94 20.73 -10.49
C MET A 444 -27.19 22.24 -10.30
N PHE A 445 -28.41 22.60 -9.90
CA PHE A 445 -28.85 24.00 -9.73
C PHE A 445 -28.06 24.77 -8.69
N ILE A 446 -27.75 24.11 -7.59
CA ILE A 446 -26.92 24.60 -6.49
C ILE A 446 -26.00 23.47 -6.07
N ASN A 447 -24.79 23.83 -5.67
CA ASN A 447 -23.80 22.90 -5.15
C ASN A 447 -23.15 23.54 -3.94
N PHE A 448 -22.96 22.73 -2.92
CA PHE A 448 -22.22 23.05 -1.72
C PHE A 448 -21.05 22.08 -1.61
N GLY A 449 -19.85 22.62 -1.46
CA GLY A 449 -18.64 21.81 -1.41
C GLY A 449 -17.51 22.49 -0.67
N GLN A 450 -16.70 21.65 -0.03
CA GLN A 450 -15.39 22.00 0.47
C GLN A 450 -14.47 20.79 0.26
N ALA A 451 -13.53 20.89 -0.68
CA ALA A 451 -12.52 19.86 -0.92
C ALA A 451 -11.64 19.71 0.33
N ALA A 452 -11.25 18.48 0.65
CA ALA A 452 -10.45 18.19 1.84
C ALA A 452 -9.66 16.88 1.68
N ILE A 453 -8.50 16.82 2.34
CA ILE A 453 -7.66 15.64 2.41
C ILE A 453 -7.61 15.20 3.88
N CYS A 454 -8.35 14.14 4.20
CA CYS A 454 -8.44 13.59 5.55
C CYS A 454 -7.32 12.57 5.75
N THR A 455 -6.71 12.60 6.93
CA THR A 455 -5.66 11.67 7.35
C THR A 455 -6.17 10.80 8.47
N PRO A 456 -5.46 9.71 8.80
CA PRO A 456 -5.60 9.10 10.11
C PRO A 456 -5.26 10.11 11.22
N SER A 457 -5.60 9.76 12.46
CA SER A 457 -5.39 10.61 13.65
C SER A 457 -4.49 9.91 14.65
N ASP A 458 -3.18 10.03 14.46
CA ASP A 458 -2.12 9.58 15.38
C ASP A 458 -0.90 10.51 15.22
N PHE A 459 0.16 10.33 16.01
CA PHE A 459 1.32 11.23 16.09
C PHE A 459 2.04 11.53 14.76
N ALA A 460 1.95 10.62 13.78
CA ALA A 460 2.54 10.82 12.47
C ALA A 460 1.71 11.74 11.54
N PHE A 461 0.52 12.16 11.97
CA PHE A 461 -0.45 12.91 11.16
C PHE A 461 -0.83 14.26 11.81
N PRO A 462 -1.42 15.19 11.04
CA PRO A 462 -1.90 16.46 11.57
C PRO A 462 -2.84 16.30 12.76
N MET A 463 -2.76 17.24 13.72
CA MET A 463 -3.51 17.19 14.98
C MET A 463 -5.04 17.08 14.83
N ASN A 464 -5.59 17.66 13.76
CA ASN A 464 -7.03 17.62 13.47
C ASN A 464 -7.42 16.50 12.50
N GLY A 465 -6.48 15.66 12.07
CA GLY A 465 -6.70 14.61 11.07
C GLY A 465 -7.01 15.15 9.67
N VAL A 466 -6.54 16.35 9.33
CA VAL A 466 -6.78 17.00 8.03
C VAL A 466 -5.45 17.55 7.50
N ALA A 467 -5.01 17.05 6.35
CA ALA A 467 -3.78 17.53 5.71
C ALA A 467 -3.99 18.84 4.96
N ALA A 468 -5.14 19.00 4.31
CA ALA A 468 -5.53 20.23 3.62
C ALA A 468 -7.06 20.32 3.51
N GLU A 469 -7.59 21.54 3.50
CA GLU A 469 -9.00 21.81 3.22
C GLU A 469 -9.17 23.15 2.51
N GLY A 470 -10.17 23.23 1.64
CA GLY A 470 -10.43 24.41 0.80
C GLY A 470 -11.25 25.45 1.54
N ILE A 471 -11.46 26.60 0.90
CA ILE A 471 -12.46 27.56 1.34
C ILE A 471 -13.82 27.08 0.85
N VAL A 472 -14.81 27.01 1.73
CA VAL A 472 -16.19 26.61 1.40
C VAL A 472 -16.72 27.38 0.17
N ASN A 473 -17.32 26.67 -0.77
CA ASN A 473 -18.00 27.22 -1.95
C ASN A 473 -17.17 28.13 -2.86
N THR A 474 -15.83 27.99 -2.83
CA THR A 474 -14.90 28.79 -3.65
C THR A 474 -14.15 27.90 -4.63
N GLN A 475 -14.14 28.21 -5.93
CA GLN A 475 -13.36 27.43 -6.89
C GLN A 475 -11.88 27.42 -6.50
N THR A 476 -11.31 26.23 -6.30
CA THR A 476 -9.91 26.11 -5.91
C THR A 476 -9.38 24.68 -6.08
N VAL A 477 -8.11 24.48 -5.75
CA VAL A 477 -7.52 23.17 -5.51
C VAL A 477 -6.94 23.12 -4.10
N VAL A 478 -6.95 21.95 -3.49
CA VAL A 478 -6.21 21.67 -2.26
C VAL A 478 -5.16 20.61 -2.56
N ILE A 479 -3.94 20.85 -2.08
CA ILE A 479 -2.78 20.00 -2.37
C ILE A 479 -2.15 19.58 -1.05
N ALA A 480 -1.84 18.29 -0.92
CA ALA A 480 -1.08 17.76 0.20
C ALA A 480 -0.20 16.58 -0.21
N ASP A 481 0.89 16.39 0.53
CA ASP A 481 1.73 15.20 0.45
C ASP A 481 1.22 14.14 1.42
N LEU A 482 0.91 12.96 0.90
CA LEU A 482 0.51 11.79 1.67
C LEU A 482 1.74 10.92 1.93
N ASP A 483 2.08 10.65 3.19
CA ASP A 483 3.15 9.72 3.55
C ASP A 483 2.57 8.31 3.68
N LEU A 484 2.79 7.48 2.66
CA LEU A 484 2.33 6.08 2.65
C LEU A 484 3.21 5.20 3.56
N GLY A 485 4.48 5.59 3.79
CA GLY A 485 5.35 4.88 4.73
C GLY A 485 4.88 5.05 6.17
N ALA A 486 4.53 6.27 6.57
CA ALA A 486 3.92 6.55 7.87
C ALA A 486 2.58 5.81 8.04
N LEU A 487 1.76 5.75 6.99
CA LEU A 487 0.50 4.99 7.00
C LEU A 487 0.75 3.51 7.31
N ASP A 488 1.69 2.88 6.61
CA ASP A 488 2.03 1.47 6.81
C ASP A 488 2.57 1.19 8.22
N ILE A 489 3.45 2.06 8.74
CA ILE A 489 3.98 1.93 10.10
C ILE A 489 2.83 2.03 11.11
N GLN A 490 1.98 3.05 11.00
CA GLN A 490 0.91 3.30 11.97
C GLN A 490 -0.15 2.19 11.96
N ARG A 491 -0.42 1.56 10.82
CA ARG A 491 -1.29 0.37 10.77
C ARG A 491 -0.81 -0.80 11.66
N GLN A 492 0.48 -0.85 12.01
CA GLN A 492 1.09 -1.89 12.84
C GLN A 492 1.38 -1.44 14.27
N SER A 493 1.91 -0.22 14.44
CA SER A 493 2.52 0.24 15.70
C SER A 493 1.90 1.51 16.29
N ALA A 494 0.75 1.96 15.76
CA ALA A 494 0.00 3.07 16.32
C ALA A 494 -0.38 2.86 17.79
N SER A 495 -0.63 3.98 18.47
CA SER A 495 -1.13 4.01 19.86
C SER A 495 -2.47 3.28 20.00
N VAL A 496 -3.28 3.31 18.94
CA VAL A 496 -4.52 2.55 18.77
C VAL A 496 -4.49 1.82 17.43
N ARG A 497 -4.87 0.54 17.39
CA ARG A 497 -4.70 -0.32 16.20
C ARG A 497 -6.04 -0.92 15.74
N PRO A 498 -6.99 -0.09 15.25
CA PRO A 498 -8.35 -0.54 14.96
C PRO A 498 -8.44 -1.62 13.88
N LEU A 499 -7.41 -1.78 13.04
CA LEU A 499 -7.32 -2.87 12.07
C LEU A 499 -6.86 -4.20 12.68
N LEU A 500 -5.98 -4.17 13.68
CA LEU A 500 -5.44 -5.36 14.33
C LEU A 500 -6.31 -5.84 15.48
N ASP A 501 -6.88 -4.91 16.24
CA ASP A 501 -7.64 -5.19 17.47
C ASP A 501 -9.12 -5.54 17.18
N ARG A 502 -9.47 -5.84 15.91
CA ARG A 502 -10.82 -6.26 15.52
C ARG A 502 -11.20 -7.59 16.17
N ARG A 503 -12.41 -7.65 16.69
CA ARG A 503 -12.97 -8.84 17.35
C ARG A 503 -13.59 -9.80 16.34
N HIS A 504 -12.74 -10.42 15.52
CA HIS A 504 -13.13 -11.44 14.54
C HIS A 504 -13.80 -12.68 15.17
N ASP A 505 -13.68 -12.86 16.48
CA ASP A 505 -14.41 -13.84 17.27
C ASP A 505 -15.89 -13.49 17.50
N LEU A 506 -16.26 -12.21 17.38
CA LEU A 506 -17.63 -11.72 17.60
C LEU A 506 -18.38 -11.41 16.30
N TYR A 507 -17.67 -10.94 15.29
CA TYR A 507 -18.27 -10.57 14.01
C TYR A 507 -17.33 -10.83 12.85
N GLU A 508 -17.94 -11.02 11.68
CA GLU A 508 -17.23 -11.22 10.43
C GLU A 508 -17.78 -10.28 9.37
N LEU A 509 -16.87 -9.64 8.64
CA LEU A 509 -17.19 -8.81 7.48
C LEU A 509 -16.63 -9.53 6.26
N ARG A 510 -17.50 -9.94 5.34
CA ARG A 510 -17.14 -10.63 4.10
C ARG A 510 -17.94 -10.07 2.94
N THR A 511 -17.27 -9.86 1.81
CA THR A 511 -17.97 -9.57 0.56
C THR A 511 -18.68 -10.82 0.05
N LYS A 512 -19.80 -10.64 -0.64
CA LYS A 512 -20.47 -11.72 -1.38
C LYS A 512 -19.93 -11.91 -2.79
N VAL A 513 -19.24 -10.91 -3.31
CA VAL A 513 -18.56 -10.90 -4.61
C VAL A 513 -17.06 -10.67 -4.38
N PRO A 514 -16.17 -11.21 -5.21
CA PRO A 514 -14.75 -10.96 -5.07
C PRO A 514 -14.44 -9.46 -5.26
N VAL A 515 -13.52 -8.95 -4.45
CA VAL A 515 -12.92 -7.63 -4.71
C VAL A 515 -11.88 -7.80 -5.82
N GLU A 516 -12.04 -7.05 -6.89
CA GLU A 516 -11.17 -7.11 -8.06
C GLU A 516 -9.91 -6.26 -7.85
N HIS A 517 -8.74 -6.89 -7.85
CA HIS A 517 -7.46 -6.18 -7.84
C HIS A 517 -7.01 -5.91 -9.28
N ILE A 518 -7.00 -4.64 -9.66
CA ILE A 518 -6.68 -4.19 -11.02
C ILE A 518 -5.28 -3.58 -11.04
N VAL A 519 -4.37 -4.22 -11.77
CA VAL A 519 -3.00 -3.74 -11.97
C VAL A 519 -3.01 -2.60 -13.00
N VAL A 520 -2.95 -1.35 -12.51
CA VAL A 520 -3.03 -0.13 -13.32
C VAL A 520 -1.68 0.22 -13.97
N VAL A 521 -1.50 -0.08 -15.26
CA VAL A 521 -0.22 0.08 -16.00
C VAL A 521 -0.01 1.51 -16.46
#